data_AF-A0ABD6SCL9-F1
#
_entry.id   AF-A0ABD6SCL9-F1
#
_cell.length_a   1.000
_cell.length_b   1.000
_cell.length_c   1.000
_cell.angle_alpha   90.00
_cell.angle_beta   90.00
_cell.angle_gamma   90.00
#
_symmetry.space_group_name_H-M   'P 1'
#
loop_
_entity.id
_entity.type
_entity.pdbx_description
1 polymer ?
#
loop_
_entity_poly.entity_id
_entity_poly.type
_entity_poly.pdbx_seq_one_letter_code
_entity_poly.pdbx_strand_id
1 'polypeptide(L)'
;ASIKVQNSSGSVLYNKEIMGNRQQNAETQTVPVKVGDYLEFTHIEGEAAKEKTRATLTNLENNKNETIGKSARYEVTKEGLKKVEKMPETTILDGKQFAWSL
;
A
#
# COMPACT_ATOMS: atom_id res chain seq x y z
N ALA A 1 0.87 12.04 -3.66
CA ALA A 1 0.49 10.62 -3.72
C ALA A 1 1.46 9.80 -2.87
N SER A 2 1.12 8.58 -2.50
CA SER A 2 2.04 7.70 -1.77
C SER A 2 1.79 6.23 -2.08
N ILE A 3 2.83 5.43 -1.85
CA ILE A 3 2.79 3.97 -1.88
C ILE A 3 3.38 3.49 -0.55
N LYS A 4 2.65 2.65 0.17
CA LYS A 4 3.08 2.08 1.45
C LYS A 4 2.90 0.56 1.44
N VAL A 5 3.87 -0.16 1.98
CA VAL A 5 3.78 -1.59 2.26
C VAL A 5 3.96 -1.82 3.75
N GLN A 6 3.08 -2.62 4.35
CA GLN A 6 3.16 -3.08 5.74
C GLN A 6 3.15 -4.60 5.80
N ASN A 7 3.82 -5.17 6.80
CA ASN A 7 3.61 -6.57 7.13
C ASN A 7 2.31 -6.75 7.94
N SER A 8 1.96 -8.00 8.25
CA SER A 8 0.79 -8.34 9.05
C SER A 8 0.78 -7.77 10.47
N SER A 9 1.93 -7.38 11.03
CA SER A 9 2.02 -6.72 12.34
C SER A 9 1.88 -5.19 12.28
N GLY A 10 1.64 -4.63 11.09
CA GLY A 10 1.53 -3.18 10.87
C GLY A 10 2.87 -2.46 10.73
N SER A 11 4.01 -3.17 10.79
CA SER A 11 5.33 -2.58 10.57
C SER A 11 5.50 -2.17 9.11
N VAL A 12 5.92 -0.93 8.87
CA VAL A 12 6.14 -0.39 7.52
C VAL A 12 7.43 -1.00 6.94
N LEU A 13 7.28 -1.74 5.83
CA LEU A 13 8.40 -2.32 5.09
C LEU A 13 8.91 -1.38 3.99
N TYR A 14 8.01 -0.55 3.45
CA TYR A 14 8.31 0.41 2.41
C TYR A 14 7.33 1.57 2.47
N ASN A 15 7.83 2.78 2.23
CA ASN A 15 7.01 3.97 2.10
C ASN A 15 7.67 4.93 1.11
N LYS A 16 6.91 5.39 0.11
CA LYS A 16 7.34 6.41 -0.83
C LYS A 16 6.27 7.48 -0.95
N GLU A 17 6.68 8.70 -0.68
CA GLU A 17 5.86 9.89 -0.89
C GLU A 17 6.21 10.54 -2.23
N ILE A 18 5.18 11.01 -2.93
CA ILE A 18 5.27 11.66 -4.23
C ILE A 18 4.63 13.03 -4.09
N MET A 19 5.46 14.07 -4.13
CA MET A 19 5.05 15.47 -3.94
C MET A 19 4.90 16.16 -5.30
N GLY A 20 3.69 16.64 -5.61
CA GLY A 20 3.35 17.18 -6.93
C GLY A 20 4.01 18.52 -7.27
N ASN A 21 4.51 19.25 -6.27
CA ASN A 21 5.20 20.53 -6.46
C ASN A 21 6.73 20.38 -6.62
N ARG A 22 7.22 19.16 -6.78
CA ARG A 22 8.65 18.87 -7.02
C ARG A 22 8.79 18.14 -8.34
N GLN A 23 9.87 18.42 -9.08
CA GLN A 23 10.22 17.64 -10.25
C GLN A 23 10.41 16.17 -9.84
N GLN A 24 9.63 15.28 -10.48
CA GLN A 24 9.74 13.84 -10.30
C GLN A 24 10.39 13.25 -11.53
N ASN A 25 11.38 12.38 -11.34
CA ASN A 25 11.91 11.57 -12.43
C ASN A 25 11.05 10.31 -12.55
N ALA A 26 10.87 9.84 -13.79
CA ALA A 26 10.30 8.51 -13.99
C ALA A 26 11.23 7.46 -13.36
N GLU A 27 10.67 6.55 -12.58
CA GLU A 27 11.42 5.53 -11.85
C GLU A 27 10.66 4.21 -11.88
N THR A 28 11.39 3.11 -11.93
CA THR A 28 10.85 1.76 -11.68
C THR A 28 11.54 1.20 -10.46
N GLN A 29 10.75 0.73 -9.49
CA GLN A 29 11.24 0.13 -8.26
C GLN A 29 10.51 -1.17 -8.00
N THR A 30 11.27 -2.22 -7.72
CA THR A 30 10.73 -3.50 -7.24
C THR A 30 10.77 -3.52 -5.72
N VAL A 31 9.63 -3.79 -5.09
CA VAL A 31 9.52 -3.94 -3.64
C VAL A 31 9.13 -5.40 -3.36
N PRO A 32 9.94 -6.16 -2.60
CA PRO A 32 9.59 -7.53 -2.24
C PRO A 32 8.37 -7.53 -1.30
N VAL A 33 7.42 -8.42 -1.58
CA VAL A 33 6.22 -8.64 -0.76
C VAL A 33 5.99 -10.13 -0.57
N LYS A 34 5.29 -10.50 0.50
CA LYS A 34 4.88 -11.89 0.78
C LYS A 34 3.39 -11.94 1.15
N VAL A 35 2.83 -13.16 1.13
CA VAL A 35 1.47 -13.41 1.59
C VAL A 35 1.28 -12.90 3.02
N GLY A 36 0.21 -12.13 3.24
CA GLY A 36 -0.10 -11.46 4.50
C GLY A 36 0.50 -10.06 4.65
N ASP A 37 1.28 -9.58 3.68
CA ASP A 37 1.63 -8.16 3.60
C ASP A 37 0.45 -7.35 3.02
N TYR A 38 0.49 -6.04 3.26
CA TYR A 38 -0.55 -5.11 2.89
C TYR A 38 0.04 -3.94 2.11
N LEU A 39 -0.69 -3.46 1.10
CA LEU A 39 -0.35 -2.30 0.29
C LEU A 39 -1.41 -1.21 0.47
N GLU A 40 -0.96 0.03 0.58
CA GLU A 40 -1.81 1.21 0.50
C GLU A 40 -1.29 2.15 -0.57
N PHE A 41 -2.18 2.51 -1.50
CA PHE A 41 -1.96 3.56 -2.49
C PHE A 41 -2.83 4.75 -2.13
N THR A 42 -2.24 5.95 -2.15
CA THR A 42 -2.97 7.19 -1.87
C THR A 42 -2.73 8.20 -2.98
N HIS A 43 -3.80 8.75 -3.53
CA HIS A 43 -3.77 9.86 -4.49
C HIS A 43 -4.79 10.90 -4.04
N ILE A 44 -4.33 11.88 -3.25
CA ILE A 44 -5.19 12.86 -2.56
C ILE A 44 -6.15 13.58 -3.52
N GLU A 45 -5.69 13.90 -4.74
CA GLU A 45 -6.51 14.56 -5.76
C GLU A 45 -7.67 13.68 -6.24
N GLY A 46 -7.55 12.35 -6.14
CA GLY A 46 -8.54 11.37 -6.58
C GLY A 46 -9.88 11.39 -5.84
N GLU A 47 -10.07 12.28 -4.87
CA GLU A 47 -11.38 12.60 -4.31
C GLU A 47 -12.26 13.39 -5.28
N ALA A 48 -11.67 14.30 -6.06
CA ALA A 48 -12.37 15.09 -7.05
C ALA A 48 -12.83 14.21 -8.23
N ALA A 49 -14.08 14.36 -8.64
CA ALA A 49 -14.70 13.49 -9.66
C ALA A 49 -13.89 13.40 -10.97
N LYS A 50 -13.30 14.51 -11.40
CA LYS A 50 -12.46 14.60 -12.61
C LYS A 50 -11.06 13.96 -12.47
N GLU A 51 -10.60 13.74 -11.25
CA GLU A 51 -9.24 13.26 -10.96
C GLU A 51 -9.22 11.76 -10.57
N LYS A 52 -10.41 11.15 -10.38
CA LYS A 52 -10.55 9.76 -9.92
C LYS A 52 -9.72 8.79 -10.75
N THR A 53 -9.65 8.99 -12.07
CA THR A 53 -9.03 8.08 -13.04
C THR A 53 -7.52 8.24 -13.25
N ARG A 54 -6.88 9.24 -12.61
CA ARG A 54 -5.46 9.55 -12.86
C ARG A 54 -4.47 8.59 -12.22
N ALA A 55 -4.89 7.91 -11.15
CA ALA A 55 -4.07 6.92 -10.46
C ALA A 55 -4.65 5.53 -10.72
N THR A 56 -3.90 4.69 -11.42
CA THR A 56 -4.30 3.32 -11.76
C THR A 56 -3.29 2.31 -11.22
N LEU A 57 -3.82 1.15 -10.86
CA LEU A 57 -3.03 -0.04 -10.55
C LEU A 57 -3.22 -1.03 -11.70
N THR A 58 -2.12 -1.44 -12.33
CA THR A 58 -2.13 -2.38 -13.46
C THR A 58 -1.51 -3.69 -13.05
N ASN A 59 -2.24 -4.79 -13.24
CA ASN A 59 -1.64 -6.13 -13.25
C ASN A 59 -0.98 -6.34 -14.61
N LEU A 60 0.35 -6.44 -14.64
CA LEU A 60 1.13 -6.58 -15.88
C LEU A 60 1.02 -7.97 -16.52
N GLU A 61 0.59 -8.99 -15.78
CA GLU A 61 0.42 -10.36 -16.29
C GLU A 61 -0.83 -10.48 -17.18
N ASN A 62 -1.94 -9.86 -16.78
CA ASN A 62 -3.22 -9.97 -17.47
C ASN A 62 -3.81 -8.62 -17.96
N ASN A 63 -3.05 -7.53 -17.83
CA ASN A 63 -3.43 -6.16 -18.19
C ASN A 63 -4.71 -5.63 -17.52
N LYS A 64 -5.17 -6.25 -16.44
CA LYS A 64 -6.30 -5.73 -15.66
C LYS A 64 -5.89 -4.43 -14.98
N ASN A 65 -6.71 -3.40 -15.14
CA ASN A 65 -6.51 -2.08 -14.56
C ASN A 65 -7.59 -1.78 -13.51
N GLU A 66 -7.19 -1.19 -12.40
CA GLU A 66 -8.08 -0.66 -11.37
C GLU A 66 -7.78 0.80 -11.09
N THR A 67 -8.81 1.60 -10.91
CA THR A 67 -8.70 2.99 -10.50
C THR A 67 -8.58 3.09 -8.98
N ILE A 68 -7.54 3.79 -8.50
CA ILE A 68 -7.24 3.91 -7.06
C ILE A 68 -8.17 4.95 -6.38
N GLY A 69 -8.57 6.01 -7.08
CA GLY A 69 -9.31 7.12 -6.47
C GLY A 69 -8.47 7.84 -5.40
N LYS A 70 -9.07 8.18 -4.25
CA LYS A 70 -8.34 8.81 -3.12
C LYS A 70 -7.39 7.83 -2.44
N SER A 71 -7.85 6.61 -2.16
CA SER A 71 -7.04 5.54 -1.61
C SER A 71 -7.56 4.16 -2.00
N ALA A 72 -6.65 3.21 -2.12
CA ALA A 72 -6.95 1.80 -2.29
C ALA A 72 -5.98 0.96 -1.45
N ARG A 73 -6.52 -0.09 -0.83
CA ARG A 73 -5.77 -0.97 0.07
C ARG A 73 -5.95 -2.41 -0.35
N TYR A 74 -4.87 -3.17 -0.28
CA TYR A 74 -4.85 -4.57 -0.70
C TYR A 74 -4.06 -5.42 0.29
N GLU A 75 -4.50 -6.66 0.50
CA GLU A 75 -3.73 -7.72 1.13
C GLU A 75 -3.12 -8.60 0.02
N VAL A 76 -1.88 -9.02 0.21
CA VAL A 76 -1.22 -10.01 -0.64
C VAL A 76 -1.69 -11.40 -0.22
N THR A 77 -2.40 -12.10 -1.11
CA THR A 77 -2.84 -13.47 -0.93
C THR A 77 -2.13 -14.40 -1.92
N LYS A 78 -2.37 -15.71 -1.80
CA LYS A 78 -1.82 -16.69 -2.76
C LYS A 78 -2.36 -16.51 -4.17
N GLU A 79 -3.55 -15.91 -4.28
CA GLU A 79 -4.27 -15.63 -5.52
C GLU A 79 -3.97 -14.23 -6.09
N GLY A 80 -3.14 -13.43 -5.41
CA GLY A 80 -2.76 -12.08 -5.82
C GLY A 80 -3.21 -11.00 -4.84
N LEU A 81 -3.53 -9.80 -5.34
CA LEU A 81 -3.96 -8.68 -4.50
C LEU A 81 -5.47 -8.72 -4.23
N LYS A 82 -5.85 -8.88 -2.96
CA LYS A 82 -7.25 -8.81 -2.51
C LYS A 82 -7.53 -7.44 -1.91
N LYS A 83 -8.57 -6.76 -2.38
CA LYS A 83 -8.96 -5.45 -1.85
C LYS A 83 -9.44 -5.58 -0.40
N VAL A 84 -9.01 -4.66 0.46
CA VAL A 84 -9.38 -4.60 1.89
C VAL A 84 -9.79 -3.18 2.28
N GLU A 85 -10.55 -3.05 3.36
CA GLU A 85 -11.02 -1.73 3.83
C GLU A 85 -9.97 -1.01 4.67
N LYS A 86 -9.18 -1.74 5.46
CA LYS A 86 -8.20 -1.18 6.40
C LYS A 86 -6.86 -1.91 6.33
N MET A 87 -5.81 -1.18 6.65
CA MET A 87 -4.47 -1.74 6.90
C MET A 87 -4.43 -2.36 8.30
N PRO A 88 -3.53 -3.32 8.57
CA PRO A 88 -3.31 -3.83 9.92
C PRO A 88 -2.87 -2.72 10.86
N GLU A 89 -3.39 -2.75 12.09
CA GLU A 89 -2.92 -1.87 13.16
C GLU A 89 -1.55 -2.34 13.64
N THR A 90 -0.71 -1.37 13.98
CA THR A 90 0.62 -1.63 14.52
C THR A 90 0.51 -2.38 15.85
N THR A 91 0.76 -3.67 15.82
CA THR A 91 0.80 -4.52 17.02
C THR A 91 2.25 -4.67 17.46
N ILE A 92 2.86 -3.54 17.81
CA ILE A 92 4.23 -3.52 18.34
C ILE A 92 4.12 -3.54 19.87
N LEU A 93 4.61 -4.62 20.46
CA LEU A 93 4.89 -4.69 21.89
C LEU A 93 6.28 -4.08 22.12
N ASP A 94 6.32 -2.78 22.35
CA ASP A 94 7.57 -2.06 22.64
C ASP A 94 8.07 -2.36 24.06
N GLY A 95 9.38 -2.23 24.29
CA GLY A 95 10.04 -2.48 25.57
C GLY A 95 11.17 -3.51 25.52
N LYS A 96 11.79 -3.76 26.69
CA LYS A 96 12.95 -4.66 26.83
C LYS A 96 12.67 -5.90 27.68
N GLN A 97 11.52 -5.98 28.32
CA GLN A 97 11.15 -7.06 29.24
C GLN A 97 9.76 -7.56 28.88
N PHE A 98 9.66 -8.86 28.62
CA PHE A 98 8.43 -9.53 28.25
C PHE A 98 8.30 -10.79 29.12
N ALA A 99 7.08 -11.09 29.57
CA ALA A 99 6.75 -12.31 30.29
C ALA A 99 5.53 -12.96 29.63
N TRP A 100 5.42 -14.28 29.71
CA TRP A 100 4.26 -15.04 29.25
C TRP A 100 3.85 -16.03 30.35
N SER A 101 2.56 -16.40 30.39
CA SER A 101 2.00 -17.40 31.30
C SER A 101 0.99 -18.28 30.56
N LEU A 102 0.82 -19.53 31.01
CA LEU A 102 -0.20 -20.47 30.53
C LEU A 102 -1.40 -20.50 31.48
#